data_AF-A0A939YBJ0-F1
#
_entry.id   AF-A0A939YBJ0-F1
#
_cell.length_a   1.000
_cell.length_b   1.000
_cell.length_c   1.000
_cell.angle_alpha   90.00
_cell.angle_beta   90.00
_cell.angle_gamma   90.00
#
_symmetry.space_group_name_H-M   'P 1'
#
loop_
_entity.id
_entity.type
_entity.pdbx_description
1 polymer ?
#
loop_
_entity_poly.entity_id
_entity_poly.type
_entity_poly.pdbx_seq_one_letter_code
_entity_poly.pdbx_strand_id
1 'polypeptide(L)' 'MSKDMRDYRDLLDRPHPESKKHPRMSRESRAAQFSPFASLKGYEELIEEGARDAEEKYGREDREEFFD' A
#
# COMPACT_ATOMS: atom_id res chain seq x y z
N MET A 1 -34.41 14.98 6.24
CA MET A 1 -33.69 15.35 7.48
C MET A 1 -32.20 15.10 7.24
N SER A 2 -31.40 16.15 7.09
CA SER A 2 -29.94 16.02 7.01
C SER A 2 -29.40 15.77 8.41
N LYS A 3 -28.63 14.71 8.61
CA LYS A 3 -28.10 14.37 9.93
C LYS A 3 -26.91 15.25 10.27
N ASP A 4 -26.96 15.90 11.44
CA ASP A 4 -25.93 16.83 11.90
C ASP A 4 -24.78 16.04 12.53
N MET A 5 -23.52 16.44 12.31
CA MET A 5 -22.35 15.77 12.92
C MET A 5 -22.41 15.72 14.45
N ARG A 6 -23.17 16.65 15.06
CA ARG A 6 -23.40 16.69 16.52
C ARG A 6 -24.18 15.49 17.04
N ASP A 7 -25.01 14.85 16.20
CA ASP A 7 -25.86 13.71 16.58
C ASP A 7 -25.07 12.42 16.82
N TYR A 8 -23.79 12.40 16.46
CA TYR A 8 -22.90 11.25 16.59
C TYR A 8 -21.76 11.47 17.58
N ARG A 9 -21.81 12.53 18.40
CA ARG A 9 -20.77 12.85 19.38
C ARG A 9 -20.49 11.70 20.35
N ASP A 10 -21.52 10.95 20.70
CA ASP A 10 -21.47 9.78 21.58
C ASP A 10 -20.72 8.59 20.96
N LEU A 11 -20.57 8.53 19.63
CA LEU A 11 -19.80 7.50 18.93
C LEU A 11 -18.28 7.74 19.00
N LEU A 12 -17.84 8.99 19.17
CA LEU A 12 -16.42 9.35 19.16
C LEU A 12 -15.65 8.73 20.34
N ASP A 13 -16.26 8.69 21.52
CA ASP A 13 -15.61 8.24 22.76
C ASP A 13 -15.83 6.74 23.04
N ARG A 14 -16.39 5.99 22.08
CA ARG A 14 -16.66 4.55 22.27
C ARG A 14 -15.33 3.79 22.23
N PRO A 15 -15.12 2.83 23.16
CA PRO A 15 -13.95 1.96 23.08
C PRO A 15 -13.99 1.20 21.76
N HIS A 16 -12.84 1.07 21.10
CA HIS A 16 -12.77 0.30 19.86
C HIS A 16 -13.10 -1.17 20.16
N PRO A 17 -14.07 -1.78 19.47
CA PRO A 17 -14.48 -3.15 19.74
C PRO A 17 -13.38 -4.14 19.33
N GLU A 18 -12.96 -4.99 20.26
CA GLU A 18 -12.05 -6.10 19.96
C GLU A 18 -12.84 -7.39 19.82
N SER A 19 -12.64 -8.09 18.70
CA SER A 19 -13.29 -9.36 18.45
C SER A 19 -12.69 -10.46 19.32
N LYS A 20 -13.54 -11.15 20.09
CA LYS A 20 -13.14 -12.32 20.89
C LYS A 20 -12.83 -13.54 20.02
N LYS A 21 -13.47 -13.64 18.84
CA LYS A 21 -13.33 -14.77 17.92
C LYS A 21 -12.14 -14.60 16.97
N HIS A 22 -11.88 -13.36 16.55
CA HIS A 22 -10.83 -13.02 15.60
C HIS A 22 -9.89 -12.00 16.26
N PRO A 23 -8.94 -12.45 17.08
CA PRO A 23 -7.99 -11.56 17.73
C PRO A 23 -7.19 -10.78 16.67
N ARG A 24 -6.79 -9.57 17.04
CA ARG A 24 -6.01 -8.70 16.15
C ARG A 24 -4.61 -9.27 15.96
N MET A 25 -4.12 -9.22 14.72
CA MET A 25 -2.72 -9.55 14.43
C MET A 25 -1.78 -8.52 15.07
N SER A 26 -0.60 -8.98 15.51
CA SER A 26 0.49 -8.10 15.93
C SER A 26 0.96 -7.23 14.76
N ARG A 27 1.70 -6.15 15.05
CA ARG A 27 2.22 -5.25 14.01
C ARG A 27 3.20 -5.98 13.10
N GLU A 28 4.01 -6.87 13.66
CA GLU A 28 5.01 -7.68 12.98
C GLU A 28 4.34 -8.71 12.07
N SER A 29 3.34 -9.46 12.57
CA SER A 29 2.58 -10.39 11.73
C SER A 29 1.83 -9.68 10.61
N ARG A 30 1.36 -8.45 10.85
CA ARG A 30 0.76 -7.61 9.79
C ARG A 30 1.79 -7.21 8.74
N ALA A 31 2.99 -6.82 9.15
CA ALA A 31 4.08 -6.48 8.22
C ALA A 31 4.52 -7.69 7.39
N ALA A 32 4.53 -8.88 7.98
CA ALA A 32 4.91 -10.12 7.30
C ALA A 32 3.99 -10.48 6.10
N GLN A 33 2.72 -10.05 6.10
CA GLN A 33 1.84 -10.20 4.92
C GLN A 33 2.37 -9.46 3.69
N PHE A 34 3.10 -8.36 3.92
CA PHE A 34 3.78 -7.56 2.90
C PHE A 34 5.26 -7.95 2.74
N SER A 35 5.67 -9.09 3.30
CA SER A 35 7.01 -9.68 3.11
C SER A 35 7.31 -10.33 1.75
N PRO A 36 6.38 -10.62 0.80
CA PRO A 36 6.75 -11.32 -0.42
C PRO A 36 7.74 -10.54 -1.31
N PHE A 37 7.96 -9.26 -1.05
CA PHE A 37 8.99 -8.44 -1.72
C PHE A 37 10.23 -8.19 -0.85
N ALA A 38 10.25 -8.67 0.40
CA ALA A 38 11.41 -8.54 1.28
C ALA A 38 12.63 -9.34 0.77
N SER A 39 12.39 -10.38 -0.03
CA SER A 39 13.43 -11.17 -0.72
C SER A 39 14.16 -10.41 -1.83
N LEU A 40 13.59 -9.31 -2.34
CA LEU A 40 14.28 -8.44 -3.30
C LEU A 40 15.33 -7.55 -2.63
N LYS A 41 15.41 -7.52 -1.29
CA LYS A 41 16.55 -6.90 -0.62
C LYS A 41 17.82 -7.67 -0.98
N GLY A 42 18.73 -7.02 -1.71
CA GLY A 42 19.93 -7.63 -2.29
C GLY A 42 19.88 -7.87 -3.80
N TYR A 43 18.72 -7.65 -4.45
CA TYR A 43 18.57 -7.64 -5.91
C TYR A 43 18.61 -6.23 -6.51
N GLU A 44 19.08 -5.24 -5.74
CA GLU A 44 19.11 -3.83 -6.13
C GLU A 44 19.90 -3.64 -7.43
N GLU A 45 21.07 -4.29 -7.55
CA GLU A 45 21.90 -4.24 -8.77
C GLU A 45 21.19 -4.83 -10.00
N LEU A 46 20.46 -5.94 -9.84
CA LEU A 46 19.70 -6.59 -10.93
C LEU A 46 18.48 -5.77 -11.35
N ILE A 47 17.85 -5.07 -10.41
CA ILE A 47 16.75 -4.13 -10.68
C ILE A 47 17.28 -2.91 -11.45
N GLU A 48 18.43 -2.36 -11.05
CA GLU A 48 19.07 -1.25 -11.76
C GLU A 48 19.52 -1.63 -13.17
N GLU A 49 20.11 -2.81 -13.35
CA GLU A 49 20.47 -3.35 -14.67
C GLU A 49 19.23 -3.50 -15.56
N GLY A 50 18.15 -4.11 -15.04
CA GLY A 50 16.89 -4.24 -15.76
C GLY A 50 16.25 -2.89 -16.13
N ALA A 51 16.43 -1.85 -15.31
CA ALA A 51 15.97 -0.50 -15.61
C ALA A 51 16.77 0.13 -16.76
N ARG A 52 18.10 -0.05 -16.80
CA ARG A 52 18.94 0.41 -17.92
C ARG A 52 18.59 -0.32 -19.21
N ASP A 53 18.43 -1.63 -19.17
CA ASP A 53 18.01 -2.44 -20.33
C ASP A 53 16.63 -2.02 -20.85
N ALA A 54 15.71 -1.70 -19.95
CA ALA A 54 14.38 -1.21 -20.32
C ALA A 54 14.45 0.20 -20.92
N GLU A 55 15.30 1.08 -20.39
CA GLU A 55 15.55 2.39 -20.98
C GLU A 55 16.24 2.27 -22.35
N GLU A 56 17.13 1.31 -22.56
CA GLU A 56 17.72 1.06 -23.88
C GLU A 56 16.68 0.52 -24.87
N LYS A 57 15.82 -0.41 -24.43
CA LYS A 57 14.82 -1.08 -25.29
C LYS A 57 13.58 -0.23 -25.57
N TYR A 58 13.16 0.59 -24.61
CA TYR A 58 11.89 1.33 -24.65
C TYR A 58 12.07 2.85 -24.44
N GLY A 59 13.29 3.35 -24.23
CA GLY A 59 13.54 4.73 -23.77
C GLY A 59 13.31 5.84 -24.78
N ARG A 60 12.72 5.55 -25.94
CA ARG A 60 12.23 6.56 -26.88
C ARG A 60 11.10 5.97 -27.71
N GLU A 61 9.86 5.93 -27.20
CA GLU A 61 8.64 5.98 -28.04
C GLU A 61 7.29 5.99 -27.30
N ASP A 62 7.23 5.99 -25.95
CA ASP A 62 5.94 6.08 -25.22
C ASP A 62 5.75 7.37 -24.40
N ARG A 63 6.21 8.53 -24.91
CA ARG A 63 6.01 9.82 -24.19
C ARG A 63 5.20 10.90 -24.94
N GLU A 64 4.61 10.58 -26.09
CA GLU A 64 3.73 11.53 -26.80
C GLU A 64 2.46 10.88 -27.37
N GLU A 65 1.69 10.16 -26.56
CA GLU A 65 0.26 9.93 -26.85
C GLU A 65 -0.54 9.82 -25.55
N PHE A 66 -0.58 10.90 -24.77
CA PHE A 66 -1.52 10.95 -23.65
C PHE A 66 -1.88 12.38 -23.29
N PHE A 67 -2.46 13.13 -24.23
CA PHE A 67 -3.45 14.20 -24.01
C PHE A 67 -3.77 14.82 -25.38
N ASP A 68 -4.79 14.27 -26.05
CA ASP A 68 -5.70 15.02 -26.92
C ASP A 68 -6.99 15.27 -26.11
#